data_AF-A0A947KX38-F1
#
_entry.id   AF-A0A947KX38-F1
#
_cell.length_a   1.000
_cell.length_b   1.000
_cell.length_c   1.000
_cell.angle_alpha   90.00
_cell.angle_beta   90.00
_cell.angle_gamma   90.00
#
_symmetry.space_group_name_H-M   'P 1'
#
loop_
_entity.id
_entity.type
_entity.pdbx_description
1 polymer ?
#
loop_
_entity_poly.entity_id
_entity_poly.type
_entity_poly.pdbx_seq_one_letter_code
_entity_poly.pdbx_strand_id
1 'polypeptide(L)'
;MGKRKSLIKIKPKKYKDGEVVKVSFMVMHPMETGMRKDKETKKLVPAEYVNSVKFTYKGKVITTMNVWESLSTNPVFTTYMKIDGAGELKVTYTESTGEVSEKSIKIKPKG
;
A
#
# COMPACT_ATOMS: atom_id res chain seq x y z
N MET A 1 16.80 -7.87 -6.52
CA MET A 1 15.37 -7.48 -6.56
C MET A 1 15.27 -5.97 -6.50
N GLY A 2 14.78 -5.34 -7.57
CA GLY A 2 14.62 -3.89 -7.58
C GLY A 2 13.48 -3.48 -6.65
N LYS A 3 13.69 -2.42 -5.86
CA LYS A 3 12.64 -1.84 -4.98
C LYS A 3 11.32 -1.76 -5.74
N ARG A 4 10.29 -2.50 -5.29
CA ARG A 4 8.97 -2.48 -5.93
C ARG A 4 8.45 -1.04 -5.93
N LYS A 5 8.01 -0.58 -7.10
CA LYS A 5 7.51 0.79 -7.25
C LYS A 5 6.20 0.94 -6.48
N SER A 6 6.16 1.83 -5.51
CA SER A 6 4.95 2.16 -4.75
C SER A 6 4.61 3.64 -4.85
N LEU A 7 3.31 3.93 -4.94
CA LEU A 7 2.76 5.26 -5.18
C LEU A 7 1.68 5.57 -4.15
N ILE A 8 1.80 6.71 -3.49
CA ILE A 8 0.75 7.28 -2.64
C ILE A 8 0.11 8.44 -3.40
N LYS A 9 -1.21 8.38 -3.59
CA LYS A 9 -2.03 9.42 -4.19
C LYS A 9 -3.01 9.93 -3.14
N ILE A 10 -3.04 11.24 -2.95
CA ILE A 10 -3.98 11.89 -2.05
C ILE A 10 -4.95 12.73 -2.91
N LYS A 11 -6.24 12.58 -2.67
CA LYS A 11 -7.31 13.36 -3.31
C LYS A 11 -8.26 13.92 -2.24
N PRO A 12 -8.66 15.19 -2.31
CA PRO A 12 -8.22 16.23 -3.26
C PRO A 12 -6.72 16.60 -3.11
N LYS A 13 -6.10 17.20 -4.13
CA LYS A 13 -4.69 17.65 -4.07
C LYS A 13 -4.47 18.83 -3.12
N LYS A 14 -5.53 19.60 -2.87
CA LYS A 14 -5.59 20.70 -1.92
C LYS A 14 -6.57 20.27 -0.83
N TYR A 15 -6.14 20.35 0.41
CA TYR A 15 -6.95 19.98 1.57
C TYR A 15 -6.60 20.94 2.71
N LYS A 16 -7.59 21.25 3.54
CA LYS A 16 -7.45 22.08 4.74
C LYS A 16 -7.31 21.21 5.98
N ASP A 17 -6.92 21.85 7.07
CA ASP A 17 -6.97 21.20 8.37
C ASP A 17 -8.43 20.87 8.74
N GLY A 18 -8.66 19.66 9.24
CA GLY A 18 -9.98 19.11 9.55
C GLY A 18 -10.71 18.43 8.39
N GLU A 19 -10.21 18.48 7.16
CA GLU A 19 -10.87 17.84 6.01
C GLU A 19 -10.55 16.33 5.90
N VAL A 20 -11.53 15.57 5.40
CA VAL A 20 -11.34 14.15 5.08
C VAL A 20 -10.79 14.02 3.66
N VAL A 21 -9.63 13.39 3.55
CA VAL A 21 -8.99 13.10 2.26
C VAL A 21 -9.01 11.61 1.94
N LYS A 22 -9.08 11.32 0.65
CA LYS A 22 -8.93 9.98 0.09
C LYS A 22 -7.44 9.71 -0.15
N VAL A 23 -6.92 8.71 0.53
CA VAL A 23 -5.54 8.22 0.37
C VAL A 23 -5.60 6.90 -0.39
N SER A 24 -4.98 6.87 -1.56
CA SER A 24 -4.84 5.66 -2.38
C SER A 24 -3.36 5.27 -2.45
N PHE A 25 -3.05 4.05 -2.04
CA PHE A 25 -1.74 3.45 -2.12
C PHE A 25 -1.74 2.35 -3.19
N MET A 26 -0.87 2.49 -4.18
CA MET A 26 -0.70 1.51 -5.25
C MET A 26 0.69 0.90 -5.11
N VAL A 27 0.76 -0.44 -5.11
CA VAL A 27 2.03 -1.18 -5.14
C VAL A 27 2.12 -1.90 -6.47
N MET A 28 3.24 -1.73 -7.17
CA MET A 28 3.53 -2.51 -8.37
C MET A 28 4.01 -3.91 -7.95
N HIS A 29 3.06 -4.85 -7.89
CA HIS A 29 3.27 -6.20 -7.37
C HIS A 29 2.59 -7.24 -8.27
N PRO A 30 3.24 -8.38 -8.60
CA PRO A 30 2.65 -9.42 -9.45
C PRO A 30 1.46 -10.14 -8.81
N MET A 31 1.40 -10.23 -7.47
CA MET A 31 0.35 -10.94 -6.74
C MET A 31 0.17 -12.38 -7.26
N GLU A 32 1.28 -13.12 -7.26
CA GLU A 32 1.30 -14.51 -7.70
C GLU A 32 0.57 -15.37 -6.67
N THR A 33 -0.50 -16.04 -7.11
CA THR A 33 -1.40 -16.81 -6.23
C THR A 33 -0.82 -18.15 -5.78
N GLY A 34 0.28 -18.57 -6.41
CA GLY A 34 0.84 -19.91 -6.22
C GLY A 34 0.13 -21.01 -7.01
N MET A 35 -0.97 -20.69 -7.71
CA MET A 35 -1.75 -21.66 -8.48
C MET A 35 -1.30 -21.76 -9.94
N ARG A 36 -0.48 -20.80 -10.41
CA ARG A 36 0.04 -20.79 -11.77
C ARG A 36 1.09 -21.88 -11.93
N LYS A 37 0.93 -22.69 -12.96
CA LYS A 37 1.99 -23.60 -13.43
C LYS A 37 2.90 -22.87 -14.39
N ASP A 38 4.19 -22.98 -14.14
CA ASP A 38 5.21 -22.50 -15.06
C ASP A 38 5.20 -23.35 -16.34
N LYS A 39 5.26 -22.69 -17.50
CA LYS A 39 5.08 -23.36 -18.81
C LYS A 39 6.26 -24.27 -19.16
N GLU A 40 7.46 -23.94 -18.70
CA GLU A 40 8.69 -24.66 -19.04
C GLU A 40 8.94 -25.80 -18.05
N THR A 41 8.85 -25.49 -16.76
CA THR A 41 9.19 -26.42 -15.68
C THR A 41 8.00 -27.29 -15.23
N LYS A 42 6.77 -26.95 -15.65
CA LYS A 42 5.50 -27.57 -15.21
C LYS A 42 5.26 -27.55 -13.69
N LYS A 43 6.10 -26.86 -12.92
CA LYS A 43 6.00 -26.71 -11.47
C LYS A 43 5.05 -25.57 -11.12
N LEU A 44 4.50 -25.63 -9.91
CA LEU A 44 3.75 -24.49 -9.35
C LEU A 44 4.74 -23.38 -9.01
N VAL A 45 4.41 -22.17 -9.43
CA VAL A 45 5.15 -20.97 -9.02
C VAL A 45 4.83 -20.72 -7.54
N PRO A 46 5.80 -20.38 -6.69
CA PRO A 46 5.52 -20.05 -5.29
C PRO A 46 4.58 -18.85 -5.17
N ALA A 47 3.73 -18.85 -4.13
CA ALA A 47 2.84 -17.72 -3.86
C ALA A 47 3.64 -16.50 -3.39
N GLU A 48 3.50 -15.40 -4.12
CA GLU A 48 4.16 -14.12 -3.82
C GLU A 48 3.11 -13.03 -3.88
N TYR A 49 2.67 -12.55 -2.72
CA TYR A 49 1.61 -11.55 -2.61
C TYR A 49 1.85 -10.62 -1.42
N VAL A 50 1.29 -9.41 -1.48
CA VAL A 50 1.25 -8.49 -0.34
C VAL A 50 0.26 -9.05 0.67
N ASN A 51 0.67 -9.25 1.93
CA ASN A 51 -0.16 -9.86 2.99
C ASN A 51 -0.73 -8.83 3.98
N SER A 52 -0.07 -7.68 4.15
CA SER A 52 -0.51 -6.65 5.07
C SER A 52 -0.08 -5.27 4.60
N VAL A 53 -0.97 -4.29 4.75
CA VAL A 53 -0.72 -2.88 4.44
C VAL A 53 -1.19 -2.03 5.62
N LYS A 54 -0.25 -1.36 6.26
CA LYS A 54 -0.46 -0.50 7.42
C LYS A 54 -0.29 0.96 7.03
N PHE A 55 -1.32 1.76 7.28
CA PHE A 55 -1.30 3.21 7.10
C PHE A 55 -1.11 3.87 8.46
N THR A 56 -0.09 4.70 8.55
CA THR A 56 0.27 5.47 9.75
C THR A 56 0.38 6.94 9.41
N TYR A 57 -0.19 7.79 10.26
CA TYR A 57 -0.13 9.23 10.09
C TYR A 57 0.22 9.89 11.42
N LYS A 58 1.25 10.75 11.41
CA LYS A 58 1.80 11.36 12.63
C LYS A 58 2.15 10.31 13.70
N GLY A 59 2.65 9.15 13.29
CA GLY A 59 2.95 8.03 14.18
C GLY A 59 1.72 7.24 14.69
N LYS A 60 0.49 7.68 14.41
CA LYS A 60 -0.74 6.96 14.76
C LYS A 60 -1.16 6.02 13.64
N VAL A 61 -1.57 4.81 13.98
CA VAL A 61 -2.13 3.86 13.00
C VAL A 61 -3.52 4.34 12.60
N ILE A 62 -3.71 4.64 11.32
CA ILE A 62 -5.03 4.98 10.77
C ILE A 62 -5.80 3.69 10.51
N THR A 63 -5.17 2.78 9.75
CA THR A 63 -5.78 1.52 9.36
C THR A 63 -4.72 0.48 9.06
N THR A 64 -5.07 -0.78 9.26
CA THR A 64 -4.27 -1.93 8.84
C THR A 64 -5.17 -2.82 8.00
N MET A 65 -4.79 -3.03 6.76
CA MET A 65 -5.50 -3.86 5.80
C MET A 65 -4.68 -5.13 5.64
N ASN A 66 -5.18 -6.22 6.19
CA ASN A 66 -4.64 -7.52 5.84
C ASN A 66 -5.22 -7.92 4.48
N VAL A 67 -4.42 -8.57 3.67
CA VAL A 67 -4.73 -8.88 2.28
C VAL A 67 -4.21 -10.27 1.93
N TRP A 68 -4.83 -10.88 0.93
CA TRP A 68 -4.65 -12.28 0.56
C TRP A 68 -4.26 -12.41 -0.91
N GLU A 69 -3.84 -13.60 -1.29
CA GLU A 69 -3.38 -13.96 -2.62
C GLU A 69 -4.40 -13.69 -3.73
N SER A 70 -5.69 -13.62 -3.41
CA SER A 70 -6.79 -13.41 -4.39
C SER A 70 -6.90 -11.99 -4.95
N LEU A 71 -5.97 -11.08 -4.61
CA LEU A 71 -5.95 -9.72 -5.14
C LEU A 71 -5.30 -9.65 -6.53
N SER A 72 -5.81 -8.75 -7.36
CA SER A 72 -5.28 -8.52 -8.70
C SER A 72 -3.86 -7.95 -8.68
N THR A 73 -3.13 -8.16 -9.77
CA THR A 73 -1.84 -7.52 -10.07
C THR A 73 -1.93 -6.01 -9.85
N ASN A 74 -0.88 -5.42 -9.31
CA ASN A 74 -0.78 -3.98 -8.99
C ASN A 74 -1.91 -3.48 -8.07
N PRO A 75 -2.04 -4.05 -6.84
CA PRO A 75 -3.17 -3.73 -5.98
C PRO A 75 -3.19 -2.26 -5.56
N VAL A 76 -4.40 -1.70 -5.48
CA VAL A 76 -4.65 -0.33 -5.04
C VAL A 76 -5.50 -0.35 -3.78
N PHE A 77 -4.90 0.08 -2.68
CA PHE A 77 -5.53 0.20 -1.38
C PHE A 77 -5.99 1.63 -1.18
N THR A 78 -7.27 1.81 -0.90
CA THR A 78 -7.85 3.14 -0.69
C THR A 78 -8.44 3.23 0.69
N THR A 79 -8.03 4.25 1.43
CA THR A 79 -8.59 4.59 2.74
C THR A 79 -8.95 6.08 2.78
N TYR A 80 -9.79 6.45 3.73
CA TYR A 80 -10.11 7.82 4.04
C TYR A 80 -9.49 8.17 5.38
N MET A 81 -8.95 9.37 5.49
CA MET A 81 -8.42 9.87 6.76
C MET A 81 -8.72 11.35 6.91
N LYS A 82 -8.94 11.79 8.14
CA LYS A 82 -9.04 13.21 8.47
C LYS A 82 -7.63 13.78 8.61
N ILE A 83 -7.35 14.89 7.93
CA ILE A 83 -6.11 15.65 8.13
C ILE A 83 -6.30 16.52 9.36
N ASP A 84 -5.42 16.41 10.35
CA ASP A 84 -5.43 17.16 11.61
C ASP A 84 -4.18 18.05 11.76
N GLY A 85 -3.66 18.58 10.65
CA GLY A 85 -2.48 19.45 10.58
C GLY A 85 -1.39 18.90 9.66
N ALA A 86 -0.18 19.48 9.70
CA ALA A 86 0.95 18.95 8.94
C ALA A 86 1.50 17.68 9.60
N GLY A 87 1.85 16.68 8.79
CA GLY A 87 2.33 15.40 9.32
C GLY A 87 2.94 14.51 8.24
N GLU A 88 3.49 13.37 8.65
CA GLU A 88 3.97 12.35 7.73
C GLU A 88 2.95 11.22 7.64
N LEU A 89 2.53 10.91 6.42
CA LEU A 89 1.77 9.69 6.11
C LEU A 89 2.76 8.64 5.64
N LYS A 90 2.92 7.59 6.44
CA LYS A 90 3.75 6.42 6.16
C LYS A 90 2.83 5.23 5.89
N VAL A 91 3.09 4.54 4.79
CA VAL A 91 2.46 3.27 4.44
C VAL A 91 3.53 2.20 4.47
N THR A 92 3.32 1.19 5.30
CA THR A 92 4.18 0.02 5.41
C THR A 92 3.42 -1.17 4.86
N TYR A 93 4.02 -1.92 3.93
CA TYR A 93 3.43 -3.14 3.41
C TYR A 93 4.40 -4.30 3.57
N THR A 94 3.84 -5.46 3.88
CA THR A 94 4.57 -6.72 4.07
C THR A 94 4.11 -7.69 3.00
N GLU A 95 5.06 -8.51 2.54
CA GLU A 95 4.83 -9.54 1.54
C GLU A 95 4.86 -10.93 2.17
N SER A 96 4.30 -11.92 1.48
CA SER A 96 4.29 -13.32 1.90
C SER A 96 5.70 -13.90 2.07
N THR A 97 6.70 -13.31 1.41
CA THR A 97 8.12 -13.65 1.53
C THR A 97 8.76 -13.16 2.83
N GLY A 98 8.05 -12.33 3.62
CA GLY A 98 8.57 -11.64 4.79
C GLY A 98 9.25 -10.31 4.48
N GLU A 99 9.34 -9.91 3.21
CA GLU A 99 9.90 -8.62 2.83
C GLU A 99 8.96 -7.49 3.29
N VAL A 100 9.51 -6.52 4.01
CA VAL A 100 8.79 -5.34 4.50
C VAL A 100 9.30 -4.12 3.77
N SER A 101 8.37 -3.37 3.19
CA SER A 101 8.67 -2.14 2.48
C SER A 101 7.83 -0.99 3.02
N GLU A 102 8.40 0.20 3.00
CA GLU A 102 7.72 1.40 3.45
C GLU A 102 7.80 2.53 2.42
N LYS A 103 6.76 3.36 2.41
CA LYS A 103 6.67 4.57 1.61
C LYS A 103 6.07 5.67 2.45
N SER A 104 6.72 6.82 2.49
CA SER A 104 6.18 7.98 3.18
C SER A 104 6.02 9.20 2.28
N ILE A 105 5.06 10.04 2.65
CA ILE A 105 4.81 11.33 2.04
C ILE A 105 4.50 12.36 3.13
N LYS A 106 5.04 13.56 2.97
CA LYS A 106 4.73 14.69 3.83
C LYS A 106 3.38 15.28 3.43
N ILE A 107 2.46 15.33 4.37
CA ILE A 107 1.15 15.99 4.25
C ILE A 107 1.31 17.41 4.78
N LYS A 108 0.94 18.38 3.95
CA LYS A 108 0.93 19.81 4.30
C LYS A 108 -0.44 20.37 3.92
N PRO A 109 -1.40 20.44 4.86
CA PRO A 109 -2.66 21.12 4.60
C PRO A 109 -2.40 22.59 4.29
N LYS A 110 -3.23 23.15 3.41
CA LYS A 110 -3.26 24.60 3.23
C LYS A 110 -4.01 25.21 4.41
N GLY A 111 -3.35 26.12 5.13
CA GLY A 111 -4.02 27.14 5.93
C GLY A 111 -4.75 28.11 5.03
#